data_AF-A0A9D5Y726-F1
#
_entry.id   AF-A0A9D5Y726-F1
#
_cell.length_a   1.000
_cell.length_b   1.000
_cell.length_c   1.000
_cell.angle_alpha   90.00
_cell.angle_beta   90.00
_cell.angle_gamma   90.00
#
_symmetry.space_group_name_H-M   'P 1'
#
loop_
_entity.id
_entity.type
_entity.pdbx_description
1 polymer ?
#
loop_
_entity_poly.entity_id
_entity_poly.type
_entity_poly.pdbx_seq_one_letter_code
_entity_poly.pdbx_strand_id
1 'polypeptide(L)'
;MIKLTKLRSTKDRIICVGEVENLIFYYNPFQTSDRIYLFETKAFYGSVFAYFRKMGRNMQARGFSLTIKELYEFCDYNNPRLTGIIHRIFIVLKSVLSDENDRAA
;
A
#
# COMPACT_ATOMS: atom_id res chain seq x y z
N MET A 1 -1.13 -17.21 0.65
CA MET A 1 -2.13 -16.30 1.23
C MET A 1 -1.62 -15.77 2.58
N ILE A 2 -1.38 -14.46 2.69
CA ILE A 2 -1.00 -13.82 3.96
C ILE A 2 -2.28 -13.66 4.81
N LYS A 3 -2.33 -14.25 6.01
CA LYS A 3 -3.49 -14.17 6.91
C LYS A 3 -3.70 -12.73 7.39
N LEU A 4 -4.90 -12.19 7.12
CA LEU A 4 -5.38 -10.84 7.46
C LEU A 4 -5.49 -10.54 8.95
N THR A 5 -5.44 -11.55 9.82
CA THR A 5 -5.71 -11.43 11.26
C THR A 5 -4.71 -10.55 12.03
N LYS A 6 -3.64 -10.08 11.39
CA LYS A 6 -2.66 -9.14 11.96
C LYS A 6 -2.75 -7.70 11.43
N LEU A 7 -3.62 -7.41 10.46
CA LEU A 7 -3.83 -6.05 9.96
C LEU A 7 -4.89 -5.37 10.84
N ARG A 8 -4.50 -4.28 11.52
CA ARG A 8 -5.30 -3.63 12.58
C ARG A 8 -6.71 -3.24 12.11
N SER A 9 -6.88 -2.90 10.83
CA SER A 9 -8.21 -2.72 10.23
C SER A 9 -8.18 -2.99 8.73
N THR A 10 -9.23 -3.65 8.22
CA THR A 10 -9.47 -3.76 6.77
C THR A 10 -9.73 -2.42 6.10
N LYS A 11 -9.99 -1.37 6.89
CA LYS A 11 -10.19 0.02 6.45
C LYS A 11 -8.90 0.84 6.42
N ASP A 12 -7.79 0.33 6.95
CA ASP A 12 -6.50 0.99 6.81
C ASP A 12 -6.14 1.09 5.33
N ARG A 13 -5.29 2.06 4.99
CA ARG A 13 -5.02 2.43 3.61
C ARG A 13 -3.55 2.27 3.25
N ILE A 14 -3.32 1.90 2.00
CA ILE A 14 -2.05 2.07 1.32
C ILE A 14 -2.19 3.24 0.36
N ILE A 15 -1.28 4.18 0.47
CA ILE A 15 -1.20 5.37 -0.38
C ILE A 15 -0.06 5.17 -1.36
N CYS A 16 -0.35 5.31 -2.65
CA CYS A 16 0.64 5.38 -3.72
C CYS A 16 0.78 6.84 -4.16
N VAL A 17 1.98 7.39 -3.99
CA VAL A 17 2.38 8.70 -4.49
C VAL A 17 3.24 8.49 -5.73
N GLY A 18 2.92 9.20 -6.81
CA GLY A 18 3.72 9.20 -8.02
C GLY A 18 4.60 10.43 -8.04
N GLU A 19 5.91 10.22 -8.00
CA GLU A 19 6.92 11.24 -8.25
C GLU A 19 7.45 11.12 -9.68
N VAL A 20 8.30 12.05 -10.10
CA VAL A 20 8.86 12.05 -11.47
C VAL A 20 9.60 10.75 -11.78
N GLU A 21 10.39 10.24 -10.83
CA GLU A 21 11.29 9.12 -11.06
C GLU A 21 10.84 7.82 -10.42
N ASN A 22 9.92 7.86 -9.44
CA ASN A 22 9.54 6.69 -8.68
C ASN A 22 8.09 6.73 -8.16
N LEU A 23 7.69 5.63 -7.55
CA LEU A 23 6.47 5.53 -6.75
C LEU A 23 6.85 5.35 -5.29
N ILE A 24 6.19 6.10 -4.41
CA ILE A 24 6.36 5.99 -2.97
C ILE A 24 5.10 5.42 -2.35
N PHE A 25 5.27 4.42 -1.46
CA PHE A 25 4.17 3.76 -0.78
C PHE A 25 4.18 4.08 0.71
N TYR A 26 3.02 4.46 1.22
CA TYR A 26 2.78 4.71 2.64
C TYR A 26 1.64 3.85 3.16
N TYR A 27 1.73 3.47 4.42
CA TYR A 27 0.62 2.95 5.21
C TYR A 27 -0.03 4.10 5.99
N ASN A 28 -1.35 4.13 5.99
CA ASN A 28 -2.15 5.08 6.75
C ASN A 28 -3.19 4.30 7.57
N PRO A 29 -3.02 4.24 8.91
CA PRO A 29 -4.01 3.62 9.79
C PRO A 29 -5.37 4.34 9.71
N PHE A 30 -6.45 3.58 9.81
CA PHE A 30 -7.81 4.11 9.77
C PHE A 30 -8.02 5.15 10.87
N GLN A 31 -8.72 6.25 10.55
CA GLN A 31 -9.00 7.39 11.45
C GLN A 31 -7.77 8.16 11.94
N THR A 32 -6.59 7.91 11.38
CA THR A 32 -5.39 8.71 11.65
C THR A 32 -5.00 9.56 10.45
N SER A 33 -4.31 10.67 10.70
CA SER A 33 -3.60 11.44 9.67
C SER A 33 -2.20 10.88 9.38
N ASP A 34 -1.79 9.81 10.06
CA ASP A 34 -0.43 9.31 10.04
C ASP A 34 -0.06 8.69 8.70
N ARG A 35 1.20 8.87 8.30
CA ARG A 35 1.77 8.31 7.09
C ARG A 35 3.06 7.60 7.42
N ILE A 36 2.98 6.30 7.51
CA ILE A 36 4.12 5.44 7.80
C ILE A 36 4.72 5.03 6.45
N TYR A 37 5.97 5.42 6.23
CA TYR A 37 6.70 5.04 5.02
C TYR A 37 6.86 3.52 4.94
N LEU A 38 6.60 2.95 3.77
CA LEU A 38 6.85 1.52 3.50
C LEU A 38 8.11 1.35 2.66
N PHE A 39 8.06 1.82 1.41
CA PHE A 39 9.18 1.77 0.48
C PHE A 39 8.92 2.66 -0.73
N GLU A 40 9.98 2.90 -1.51
CA GLU A 40 9.91 3.46 -2.85
C GLU A 40 10.40 2.47 -3.92
N THR A 41 9.99 2.71 -5.16
CA THR A 41 10.47 1.95 -6.33
C THR A 41 11.73 2.59 -6.91
N LYS A 42 12.51 1.80 -7.67
CA LYS A 42 13.71 2.32 -8.35
C LYS A 42 13.41 3.12 -9.62
N ALA A 43 12.17 3.06 -10.09
CA ALA A 43 11.71 3.71 -11.30
C ALA A 43 10.18 3.92 -11.22
N PHE A 44 9.65 4.82 -12.05
CA PHE A 44 8.23 5.05 -12.15
C PHE A 44 7.52 3.90 -12.86
N TYR A 45 6.59 3.24 -12.17
CA TYR A 45 5.84 2.12 -12.73
C TYR A 45 4.43 2.54 -13.13
N GLY A 46 4.28 3.03 -14.37
CA GLY A 46 3.03 3.59 -14.87
C GLY A 46 1.81 2.68 -14.74
N SER A 47 1.96 1.37 -14.96
CA SER A 47 0.84 0.41 -14.78
C SER A 47 0.36 0.33 -13.33
N VAL A 48 1.29 0.43 -12.37
CA VAL A 48 0.98 0.41 -10.94
C VAL A 48 0.28 1.70 -10.55
N PHE A 49 0.84 2.84 -10.96
CA PHE A 49 0.22 4.14 -10.68
C PHE A 49 -1.16 4.28 -11.31
N ALA A 50 -1.33 3.83 -12.55
CA ALA A 50 -2.62 3.83 -13.24
C ALA A 50 -3.66 2.97 -12.52
N TYR A 51 -3.26 1.82 -11.97
CA TYR A 51 -4.13 0.99 -11.15
C TYR A 51 -4.61 1.72 -9.89
N PHE A 52 -3.68 2.30 -9.11
CA PHE A 52 -4.03 3.08 -7.91
C PHE A 52 -4.91 4.29 -8.25
N ARG A 53 -4.64 4.97 -9.37
CA ARG A 53 -5.47 6.08 -9.87
C ARG A 53 -6.88 5.65 -10.25
N LYS A 54 -7.02 4.49 -10.90
CA LYS A 54 -8.31 3.98 -11.39
C LYS A 54 -9.17 3.41 -10.28
N MET A 55 -8.57 2.62 -9.39
CA MET A 55 -9.31 1.87 -8.36
C MET A 55 -9.36 2.59 -7.02
N GLY A 56 -8.38 3.45 -6.75
CA GLY A 56 -8.20 4.11 -5.46
C GLY A 56 -8.94 5.44 -5.34
N ARG A 57 -8.95 5.96 -4.11
CA ARG A 57 -9.46 7.30 -3.79
C ARG A 57 -8.36 8.34 -3.96
N ASN A 58 -8.66 9.42 -4.66
CA ASN A 58 -7.76 10.57 -4.80
C ASN A 58 -7.59 11.27 -3.42
N MET A 59 -6.34 11.42 -2.97
CA MET A 59 -5.98 12.03 -1.69
C MET A 59 -5.57 13.50 -1.82
N GLN A 60 -6.10 14.22 -2.82
CA GLN A 60 -5.89 15.66 -3.07
C GLN A 60 -4.40 16.05 -3.14
N ALA A 61 -3.80 15.85 -4.32
CA ALA A 61 -2.36 16.03 -4.61
C ALA A 61 -1.40 15.09 -3.85
N ARG A 62 -1.88 14.36 -2.85
CA ARG A 62 -1.05 13.47 -2.03
C ARG A 62 -1.08 12.00 -2.46
N GLY A 63 -1.37 11.75 -3.74
CA GLY A 63 -1.47 10.41 -4.34
C GLY A 63 -2.86 9.78 -4.33
N PHE A 64 -2.91 8.47 -4.55
CA PHE A 64 -4.14 7.68 -4.57
C PHE A 64 -4.08 6.57 -3.53
N SER A 65 -5.20 6.26 -2.88
CA SER A 65 -5.23 5.29 -1.80
C SER A 65 -6.24 4.17 -2.03
N LEU A 66 -5.82 2.95 -1.70
CA LEU A 66 -6.68 1.78 -1.60
C LEU A 66 -6.67 1.32 -0.15
N THR A 67 -7.80 0.82 0.32
CA THR A 67 -7.87 0.09 1.58
C THR A 67 -7.11 -1.23 1.45
N ILE A 68 -6.65 -1.76 2.58
CA ILE A 68 -6.07 -3.11 2.65
C ILE A 68 -7.04 -4.13 2.06
N LYS A 69 -8.35 -4.00 2.34
CA LYS A 69 -9.37 -4.87 1.77
C LYS A 69 -9.38 -4.83 0.24
N GLU A 70 -9.44 -3.63 -0.34
CA GLU A 70 -9.46 -3.46 -1.81
C GLU A 70 -8.18 -4.03 -2.46
N LEU A 71 -7.02 -3.92 -1.78
CA LEU A 71 -5.78 -4.54 -2.24
C LEU A 71 -5.76 -6.06 -2.12
N TYR A 72 -6.50 -6.65 -1.18
CA TYR A 72 -6.64 -8.09 -1.07
C TYR A 72 -7.62 -8.67 -2.10
N GLU A 73 -8.67 -7.91 -2.41
CA GLU A 73 -9.65 -8.26 -3.46
C GLU A 73 -9.07 -8.10 -4.87
N PHE A 74 -7.87 -7.52 -4.99
CA PHE A 74 -7.11 -7.52 -6.23
C PHE A 74 -6.75 -8.95 -6.65
N CYS A 75 -7.26 -9.35 -7.83
CA CYS A 75 -7.01 -10.64 -8.45
C CYS A 75 -6.54 -10.48 -9.91
N ASP A 76 -5.54 -9.61 -10.18
CA ASP A 76 -4.99 -9.48 -11.54
C ASP A 76 -3.60 -10.11 -11.68
N TYR A 77 -3.61 -11.44 -11.87
CA TYR A 77 -2.42 -12.24 -12.12
C TYR A 77 -1.76 -11.93 -13.49
N ASN A 78 -2.40 -11.15 -14.37
CA ASN A 78 -1.89 -10.87 -15.71
C ASN A 78 -0.89 -9.72 -15.75
N ASN A 79 -0.75 -8.95 -14.68
CA ASN A 79 0.24 -7.88 -14.56
C ASN A 79 1.33 -8.24 -13.52
N PRO A 80 2.43 -8.91 -13.93
CA PRO A 80 3.44 -9.41 -13.00
C PRO A 80 4.09 -8.28 -12.18
N ARG A 81 4.19 -7.06 -12.76
CA ARG A 81 4.75 -5.90 -12.06
C ARG A 81 3.82 -5.42 -10.94
N LEU A 82 2.52 -5.31 -11.22
CA LEU A 82 1.53 -4.90 -10.23
C LEU A 82 1.41 -5.94 -9.11
N THR A 83 1.31 -7.22 -9.46
CA THR A 83 1.30 -8.34 -8.50
C THR A 83 2.55 -8.33 -7.62
N GLY A 84 3.73 -8.13 -8.21
CA GLY A 84 4.98 -8.02 -7.45
C GLY A 84 5.00 -6.86 -6.46
N ILE A 85 4.49 -5.69 -6.85
CA ILE A 85 4.39 -4.53 -5.96
C ILE A 85 3.38 -4.78 -4.83
N ILE A 86 2.21 -5.34 -5.12
CA ILE A 86 1.20 -5.66 -4.10
C ILE A 86 1.74 -6.68 -3.10
N HIS A 87 2.44 -7.72 -3.57
CA HIS A 87 3.13 -8.66 -2.67
C HIS A 87 4.18 -7.97 -1.80
N ARG A 88 5.00 -7.07 -2.36
CA ARG A 88 5.99 -6.31 -1.60
C ARG A 88 5.33 -5.42 -0.54
N ILE A 89 4.22 -4.76 -0.87
CA ILE A 89 3.43 -3.98 0.09
C ILE A 89 3.04 -4.83 1.29
N PHE A 90 2.46 -6.02 1.07
CA PHE A 90 2.05 -6.88 2.17
C PHE A 90 3.21 -7.41 3.01
N ILE A 91 4.37 -7.68 2.40
CA ILE A 91 5.58 -8.11 3.12
C ILE A 91 6.07 -6.99 4.06
N VAL A 92 6.26 -5.78 3.52
CA VAL A 92 6.78 -4.65 4.30
C VAL A 92 5.79 -4.21 5.37
N LEU A 93 4.50 -4.14 5.04
CA LEU A 93 3.43 -3.81 5.98
C LEU A 93 3.44 -4.74 7.19
N LYS A 94 3.61 -6.05 6.97
CA LYS A 94 3.71 -7.03 8.06
C LYS A 94 4.92 -6.77 8.96
N SER A 95 6.06 -6.36 8.39
CA SER A 95 7.26 -5.99 9.16
C SER A 95 6.97 -4.79 10.05
N VAL A 96 6.48 -3.71 9.46
CA VAL A 96 6.17 -2.45 10.17
C VAL A 96 5.19 -2.68 11.33
N LEU A 97 4.12 -3.44 11.09
CA LEU A 97 3.13 -3.72 12.13
C LEU A 97 3.64 -4.65 13.23
N SER A 98 4.59 -5.53 12.92
CA SER A 98 5.24 -6.37 13.94
C SER A 98 6.14 -5.51 14.84
N ASP A 99 6.96 -4.65 14.23
CA ASP A 99 7.85 -3.74 14.96
C ASP A 99 7.08 -2.78 15.87
N GLU A 100 5.93 -2.26 15.42
CA GLU A 100 5.07 -1.41 16.26
C GLU A 100 4.49 -2.17 17.46
N ASN A 101 4.14 -3.45 17.28
CA ASN A 101 3.58 -4.25 18.35
C ASN A 101 4.63 -4.62 19.39
N ASP A 102 5.86 -4.89 18.97
CA ASP A 102 6.99 -5.19 19.86
C ASP A 102 7.45 -3.95 20.64
N ARG A 103 7.26 -2.74 20.10
CA ARG A 103 7.54 -1.48 20.81
C ARG A 103 6.45 -1.07 21.80
N ALA A 104 5.25 -1.63 21.66
CA ALA A 104 4.09 -1.32 22.52
C ALA A 104 3.90 -2.33 23.66
N ALA A 105 4.69 -3.41 23.69
CA ALA A 105 4.71 -4.44 24.73
C ALA A 105 5.83 -4.19 25.74
#